data_AF-A0A6G5QGK7-F1
#
_entry.id   AF-A0A6G5QGK7-F1
#
_cell.length_a   1.000
_cell.length_b   1.000
_cell.length_c   1.000
_cell.angle_alpha   90.00
_cell.angle_beta   90.00
_cell.angle_gamma   90.00
#
_symmetry.space_group_name_H-M   'P 1'
#
loop_
_entity.id
_entity.type
_entity.pdbx_description
1 polymer ?
#
loop_
_entity_poly.entity_id
_entity_poly.type
_entity_poly.pdbx_seq_one_letter_code
_entity_poly.pdbx_strand_id
1 'polypeptide(L)' 'MREISIKTDISDEVLEILKAVVLVSDPNAVFSCNEQSISDDDERDFAQILKQRDEGKLDFIAFDDMQKYLNSVIEGTK' A
#
# COMPACT_ATOMS: atom_id res chain seq x y z
N MET A 1 19.82 17.92 5.06
CA MET A 1 18.72 17.18 5.70
C MET A 1 19.24 15.79 6.00
N ARG A 2 19.19 15.33 7.25
CA ARG A 2 19.63 13.97 7.64
C ARG A 2 18.38 13.17 7.96
N GLU A 3 18.23 12.03 7.30
CA GLU A 3 17.10 11.13 7.48
C GLU A 3 17.46 10.06 8.52
N ILE A 4 16.60 9.88 9.52
CA ILE A 4 16.75 8.84 10.55
C ILE A 4 15.55 7.90 10.41
N SER A 5 15.80 6.72 9.83
CA SER A 5 14.80 5.66 9.69
C SER A 5 14.82 4.73 10.91
N ILE A 6 13.70 4.64 11.63
CA ILE A 6 13.52 3.73 12.77
C ILE A 6 12.56 2.62 12.32
N LYS A 7 13.04 1.37 12.20
CA LYS A 7 12.23 0.19 11.91
C LYS A 7 12.12 -0.66 13.16
N THR A 8 10.92 -0.83 13.67
CA THR A 8 10.75 -1.44 14.99
C THR A 8 9.30 -1.88 15.21
N ASP A 9 9.13 -3.00 15.92
CA ASP A 9 7.84 -3.55 16.33
C ASP A 9 7.63 -3.15 17.80
N ILE A 10 7.12 -1.94 18.03
CA ILE A 10 6.93 -1.37 19.38
C ILE A 10 5.52 -0.85 19.51
N SER A 11 5.01 -0.89 20.74
CA SER A 11 3.75 -0.24 21.09
C SER A 11 3.78 1.26 20.79
N ASP A 12 2.62 1.79 20.40
CA ASP A 12 2.42 3.21 20.06
C ASP A 12 2.87 4.15 21.19
N GLU A 13 2.74 3.72 22.45
CA GLU A 13 3.16 4.50 23.62
C GLU A 13 4.68 4.76 23.62
N VAL A 14 5.50 3.78 23.22
CA VAL A 14 6.95 3.93 23.14
C VAL A 14 7.33 4.79 21.93
N LEU A 15 6.58 4.69 20.83
CA LEU A 15 6.76 5.54 19.65
C LEU A 15 6.55 7.02 19.98
N GLU A 16 5.51 7.35 20.76
CA GLU A 16 5.25 8.73 21.19
C GLU A 16 6.37 9.30 22.09
N ILE A 17 6.91 8.48 22.99
CA ILE A 17 8.07 8.88 23.81
C ILE A 17 9.30 9.15 22.94
N LEU A 18 9.56 8.30 21.94
CA LEU A 18 10.68 8.49 21.00
C LEU A 18 10.52 9.78 20.18
N LYS A 19 9.33 10.06 19.67
CA LYS A 19 9.03 11.32 18.96
C LYS A 19 9.29 12.53 19.85
N ALA A 20 8.85 12.48 21.10
CA ALA A 20 9.05 13.57 22.06
C ALA A 20 10.54 13.83 22.32
N VAL A 21 11.34 12.79 22.49
CA VAL A 21 12.81 12.92 22.69
C VAL A 21 13.48 13.53 21.46
N VAL A 22 13.08 13.11 20.26
CA VAL A 22 13.65 13.63 19.01
C VAL A 22 13.28 15.11 18.81
N LEU A 23 12.04 15.51 19.09
CA LEU A 23 11.58 16.90 18.97
C LEU A 23 12.31 17.88 19.90
N VAL A 24 12.74 17.41 21.08
CA VAL A 24 13.58 18.21 21.99
C VAL A 24 14.94 18.53 21.37
N SER A 25 15.48 17.62 20.55
CA SER A 25 16.80 17.76 19.92
C SER A 25 16.74 18.43 18.55
N ASP A 26 15.67 18.19 17.79
CA ASP A 26 15.38 18.81 16.50
C ASP A 26 13.90 19.16 16.41
N PRO A 27 13.52 20.44 16.66
CA PRO A 27 12.15 20.90 16.59
C PRO A 27 11.52 20.78 15.20
N ASN A 28 12.33 20.62 14.15
CA ASN A 28 11.88 20.48 12.77
C ASN A 28 11.87 19.01 12.30
N ALA A 29 12.08 18.06 13.21
CA ALA A 29 12.03 16.64 12.86
C ALA A 29 10.64 16.26 12.31
N VAL A 30 10.65 15.63 11.14
CA VAL A 30 9.44 15.13 10.47
C VAL A 30 9.38 13.62 10.66
N PHE A 31 8.26 13.12 11.20
CA PHE A 31 8.03 11.70 11.38
C PHE A 31 7.07 11.19 10.30
N SER A 32 7.56 10.32 9.44
CA SER A 32 6.75 9.61 8.43
C SER A 32 6.62 8.15 8.83
N CYS A 33 5.39 7.67 9.00
CA CYS A 33 5.15 6.23 9.02
C CYS A 33 5.10 5.75 7.58
N ASN A 34 5.95 4.79 7.21
CA ASN A 34 5.87 4.09 5.93
C ASN A 34 4.74 3.05 5.97
N GLU A 35 3.57 3.42 6.47
CA GLU A 35 2.37 2.69 6.11
C GLU A 35 2.03 3.20 4.71
N GLN A 36 2.24 2.36 3.69
CA GLN A 36 1.53 2.53 2.43
C GLN A 36 0.06 2.30 2.74
N SER A 37 -0.59 3.30 3.32
CA SER A 37 -2.03 3.41 3.36
C SER A 37 -2.50 3.30 1.92
N ILE A 38 -3.35 2.33 1.64
CA ILE A 38 -4.12 2.29 0.40
C ILE A 38 -4.77 3.67 0.26
N SER A 39 -4.63 4.32 -0.89
CA SER A 39 -5.23 5.65 -1.06
C SER A 39 -6.75 5.55 -0.98
N ASP A 40 -7.44 6.62 -0.59
CA ASP A 40 -8.91 6.67 -0.58
C ASP A 40 -9.50 6.28 -1.95
N ASP A 41 -8.78 6.60 -3.03
CA ASP A 41 -9.14 6.23 -4.39
C ASP A 41 -9.00 4.71 -4.63
N ASP A 42 -7.91 4.10 -4.19
CA ASP A 42 -7.70 2.65 -4.27
C ASP A 42 -8.72 1.89 -3.42
N GLU A 43 -9.10 2.41 -2.25
CA GLU A 43 -10.13 1.81 -1.39
C GLU A 43 -11.51 1.84 -2.08
N ARG A 44 -11.84 2.96 -2.72
CA ARG A 44 -13.07 3.09 -3.50
C ARG A 44 -13.09 2.15 -4.70
N ASP A 45 -11.98 2.05 -5.42
CA ASP A 45 -11.87 1.18 -6.59
C ASP A 45 -11.99 -0.30 -6.19
N PHE A 46 -11.35 -0.68 -5.08
CA PHE A 46 -11.50 -2.02 -4.51
C PHE A 46 -12.94 -2.32 -4.08
N ALA A 47 -13.62 -1.36 -3.43
CA ALA A 47 -15.03 -1.51 -3.07
C ALA A 47 -15.95 -1.70 -4.30
N GLN A 48 -15.64 -1.02 -5.42
CA GLN A 48 -16.38 -1.21 -6.67
C GLN A 48 -16.15 -2.60 -7.27
N ILE A 49 -14.92 -3.11 -7.25
CA ILE A 49 -14.60 -4.48 -7.71
C ILE A 49 -15.38 -5.51 -6.88
N LEU A 50 -15.38 -5.37 -5.55
CA LEU A 50 -16.16 -6.25 -4.67
C LEU A 50 -17.66 -6.19 -4.97
N LYS A 51 -18.21 -5.00 -5.19
CA LYS A 51 -19.61 -4.85 -5.60
C LYS A 51 -19.92 -5.54 -6.92
N GLN A 52 -19.06 -5.40 -7.93
CA GLN A 52 -19.23 -6.07 -9.22
C GLN A 52 -19.15 -7.58 -9.11
N ARG A 53 -18.29 -8.11 -8.22
CA ARG A 53 -18.24 -9.53 -7.88
C ARG A 53 -19.59 -10.00 -7.34
N ASP A 54 -20.13 -9.30 -6.35
CA ASP A 54 -21.37 -9.68 -5.68
C ASP A 54 -22.60 -9.53 -6.60
N GLU A 55 -22.52 -8.62 -7.58
CA GLU A 55 -23.51 -8.48 -8.66
C GLU A 55 -23.34 -9.52 -9.78
N GLY A 56 -22.35 -10.42 -9.70
CA GLY A 56 -22.08 -11.45 -10.71
C GLY A 56 -21.59 -10.89 -12.05
N LYS A 57 -21.02 -9.68 -12.06
CA LYS A 57 -20.52 -8.99 -13.26
C LYS A 57 -19.05 -9.31 -13.58
N LEU A 58 -18.38 -10.07 -12.71
CA LEU A 58 -17.00 -10.48 -12.90
C LEU A 58 -16.94 -11.93 -13.36
N ASP A 59 -16.30 -12.15 -14.50
CA ASP A 59 -15.96 -13.49 -14.99
C ASP A 59 -14.59 -13.90 -14.42
N PHE A 60 -14.57 -15.04 -13.73
CA PHE A 60 -13.34 -15.63 -13.22
C PHE A 60 -12.74 -16.55 -14.27
N ILE A 61 -11.54 -16.22 -14.73
CA ILE A 61 -10.77 -17.07 -15.63
C ILE A 61 -9.80 -17.95 -14.85
N ALA A 62 -9.50 -19.13 -15.39
CA ALA A 62 -8.47 -19.99 -14.82
C ALA A 62 -7.09 -19.34 -14.97
N PHE A 63 -6.18 -19.66 -14.04
CA PHE A 63 -4.81 -19.11 -14.04
C PHE A 63 -4.09 -19.36 -15.37
N ASP A 64 -4.25 -20.56 -15.96
CA ASP A 64 -3.63 -20.91 -17.24
C ASP A 64 -4.11 -20.03 -18.39
N ASP A 65 -5.38 -19.63 -18.38
CA ASP A 65 -5.95 -18.76 -19.41
C ASP A 65 -5.53 -17.31 -19.21
N MET A 66 -5.38 -16.87 -17.95
CA MET A 66 -4.75 -15.59 -17.62
C MET A 66 -3.30 -15.52 -18.14
N GLN A 67 -2.51 -16.58 -17.92
CA GLN A 67 -1.11 -16.65 -18.39
C GLN A 67 -1.03 -16.62 -19.91
N LYS A 68 -1.90 -17.35 -20.63
CA LYS A 68 -1.98 -17.30 -22.10
C LYS A 68 -2.32 -15.91 -22.60
N TYR A 69 -3.30 -15.24 -21.98
CA TYR A 69 -3.66 -13.87 -22.34
C TYR A 69 -2.50 -12.91 -22.14
N LEU A 70 -1.84 -12.93 -20.97
CA LEU A 70 -0.69 -12.09 -20.67
C LEU A 70 0.46 -12.31 -21.66
N ASN A 71 0.79 -13.57 -21.96
CA ASN A 71 1.80 -13.88 -22.96
C ASN A 71 1.41 -13.38 -24.36
N SER A 72 0.13 -13.47 -24.74
CA SER A 72 -0.35 -12.96 -26.02
C SER A 72 -0.26 -11.43 -26.15
N VAL A 73 -0.49 -10.70 -25.05
CA VAL A 73 -0.35 -9.23 -25.03
C VAL A 73 1.13 -8.83 -25.14
N ILE A 74 2.01 -9.55 -24.45
CA ILE A 74 3.46 -9.30 -24.48
C ILE A 74 4.04 -9.64 -25.87
N GLU A 75 3.61 -10.75 -26.49
CA GLU A 75 4.08 -11.19 -27.80
C GLU A 75 3.46 -10.43 -28.97
N GLY A 76 2.24 -9.90 -28.82
CA GLY A 76 1.56 -9.07 -29.82
C GLY A 76 2.08 -7.62 -29.94
N THR A 77 3.04 -7.22 -29.10
CA THR A 77 3.67 -5.89 -29.10
C THR A 77 5.03 -5.90 -29.80
N LYS A 78 5.13 -6.56 -30.97
CA LYS A 78 6.31 -6.54 -31.86
C LYS A 78 5.94 -6.25 -33.30
#